data_AF-A0A368TZI3-F1
#
_entry.id   AF-A0A368TZI3-F1
#
_cell.length_a   1.000
_cell.length_b   1.000
_cell.length_c   1.000
_cell.angle_alpha   90.00
_cell.angle_beta   90.00
_cell.angle_gamma   90.00
#
_symmetry.space_group_name_H-M   'P 1'
#
loop_
_entity.id
_entity.type
_entity.pdbx_description
1 polymer ?
#
loop_
_entity_poly.entity_id
_entity_poly.type
_entity_poly.pdbx_seq_one_letter_code
_entity_poly.pdbx_strand_id
1 'polypeptide(L)'
;MPETKTKIARLVLVLDELLTLAEAHEKTELARYRQLAFSFLTFDTSVSRLMASLGIQCEMRIEVLQRVFRQLGLTDLPTSSEKTEAAQPYFICSPEMANDVLAQAITDAEYSLRFHQHLREASIIPALYPALSVIIKQKQAEHTVLEGFMTSLSCLDLTKQAS
;
A
#
# COMPACT_ATOMS: atom_id res chain seq x y z
N MET A 1 -39.65 -15.85 -6.31
CA MET A 1 -38.27 -15.50 -5.92
C MET A 1 -38.10 -14.00 -6.07
N PRO A 2 -37.66 -13.25 -5.05
CA PRO A 2 -37.25 -11.88 -5.23
C PRO A 2 -35.71 -11.78 -5.29
N GLU A 3 -35.22 -11.12 -6.33
CA GLU A 3 -33.81 -10.77 -6.53
C GLU A 3 -33.39 -9.72 -5.50
N THR A 4 -32.49 -10.09 -4.60
CA THR A 4 -31.83 -9.17 -3.69
C THR A 4 -30.71 -8.46 -4.46
N LYS A 5 -31.05 -7.36 -5.13
CA LYS A 5 -30.07 -6.36 -5.55
C LYS A 5 -29.36 -5.84 -4.31
N THR A 6 -28.11 -6.29 -4.13
CA THR A 6 -27.18 -5.77 -3.14
C THR A 6 -26.95 -4.29 -3.43
N LYS A 7 -27.77 -3.42 -2.83
CA LYS A 7 -27.47 -2.00 -2.72
C LYS A 7 -26.21 -1.91 -1.88
N ILE A 8 -25.07 -1.69 -2.54
CA ILE A 8 -23.85 -1.26 -1.87
C ILE A 8 -24.22 0.00 -1.11
N ALA A 9 -24.34 -0.13 0.21
CA ALA A 9 -24.58 1.00 1.08
C ALA A 9 -23.40 1.95 0.89
N ARG A 10 -23.64 3.10 0.25
CA ARG A 10 -22.67 4.19 0.23
C ARG A 10 -22.51 4.66 1.67
N LEU A 11 -21.48 4.17 2.35
CA LEU A 11 -21.03 4.70 3.63
C LEU A 11 -20.53 6.12 3.37
N VAL A 12 -21.36 7.10 3.70
CA VAL A 12 -20.95 8.50 3.77
C VAL A 12 -20.16 8.63 5.07
N LEU A 13 -18.86 8.38 4.99
CA LEU A 13 -17.93 8.59 6.10
C LEU A 13 -17.72 10.09 6.29
N VAL A 14 -17.65 10.52 7.54
CA VAL A 14 -17.29 11.89 7.90
C VAL A 14 -15.84 12.15 7.46
N LEU A 15 -15.50 13.39 7.11
CA LEU A 15 -14.18 13.81 6.63
C LEU A 15 -13.01 13.20 7.43
N ASP A 16 -13.15 13.23 8.76
CA ASP A 16 -12.18 12.71 9.72
C ASP A 16 -12.01 11.18 9.60
N GLU A 17 -13.11 10.44 9.47
CA GLU A 17 -13.10 8.99 9.32
C GLU A 17 -12.42 8.57 8.00
N LEU A 18 -12.67 9.28 6.90
CA LEU A 18 -12.03 8.99 5.60
C LEU A 18 -10.52 9.16 5.66
N LEU A 19 -10.06 10.28 6.23
CA LEU A 19 -8.64 10.54 6.34
C LEU A 19 -7.96 9.62 7.37
N THR A 20 -8.64 9.29 8.47
CA THR A 20 -8.18 8.30 9.46
C THR A 20 -8.01 6.93 8.81
N LEU A 21 -8.98 6.51 7.99
CA LEU A 21 -8.92 5.24 7.28
C LEU A 21 -7.77 5.21 6.26
N ALA A 22 -7.55 6.31 5.53
CA ALA A 22 -6.40 6.44 4.62
C ALA A 22 -5.06 6.34 5.36
N GLU A 23 -4.93 7.04 6.49
CA GLU A 23 -3.68 7.02 7.27
C GLU A 23 -3.44 5.64 7.89
N ALA A 24 -4.46 4.98 8.43
CA ALA A 24 -4.36 3.64 8.96
C ALA A 24 -3.94 2.61 7.89
N HIS A 25 -4.50 2.75 6.67
CA HIS A 25 -4.12 1.92 5.54
C HIS A 25 -2.64 2.12 5.17
N GLU A 26 -2.18 3.37 5.06
CA GLU A 26 -0.77 3.67 4.75
C GLU A 26 0.20 3.22 5.85
N LYS A 27 -0.21 3.24 7.13
CA LYS A 27 0.59 2.69 8.24
C LYS A 27 0.74 1.17 8.15
N THR A 28 -0.33 0.46 7.80
CA THR A 28 -0.30 -0.98 7.57
C THR A 28 0.65 -1.32 6.42
N GLU A 29 0.56 -0.57 5.32
CA GLU A 29 1.44 -0.72 4.15
C GLU A 29 2.91 -0.43 4.49
N LEU A 30 3.17 0.61 5.28
CA LEU A 30 4.51 0.91 5.78
C LEU A 30 5.09 -0.25 6.59
N ALA A 31 4.32 -0.82 7.51
CA ALA A 31 4.75 -1.96 8.31
C ALA A 31 5.08 -3.17 7.42
N ARG A 32 4.21 -3.46 6.44
CA ARG A 32 4.41 -4.53 5.46
C ARG A 32 5.69 -4.34 4.64
N TYR A 33 5.89 -3.17 4.04
CA TYR A 33 7.11 -2.91 3.25
C TYR A 33 8.39 -2.95 4.07
N ARG A 34 8.36 -2.46 5.32
CA ARG A 34 9.50 -2.59 6.23
C ARG A 34 9.81 -4.05 6.55
N GLN A 35 8.78 -4.86 6.84
CA GLN A 35 8.95 -6.29 7.07
C GLN A 35 9.56 -6.97 5.84
N LEU A 36 9.02 -6.71 4.64
CA LEU A 36 9.56 -7.25 3.39
C LEU A 36 11.01 -6.82 3.15
N ALA A 37 11.35 -5.56 3.42
CA ALA A 37 12.73 -5.08 3.29
C ALA A 37 13.70 -5.89 4.18
N PHE A 38 13.29 -6.22 5.41
CA PHE A 38 14.07 -7.09 6.29
C PHE A 38 14.09 -8.55 5.82
N SER A 39 12.96 -9.10 5.37
CA SER A 39 12.86 -10.48 4.89
C SER A 39 13.78 -10.78 3.71
N PHE A 40 13.97 -9.80 2.81
CA PHE A 40 14.84 -9.91 1.64
C PHE A 40 16.31 -9.54 1.89
N LEU A 41 16.65 -9.00 3.08
CA LEU A 41 17.98 -8.41 3.33
C LEU A 41 19.14 -9.37 3.05
N THR A 42 18.98 -10.65 3.40
CA THR A 42 20.00 -11.69 3.22
C THR A 42 19.87 -12.48 1.92
N PHE A 43 18.76 -12.30 1.19
CA PHE A 43 18.46 -13.06 -0.03
C PHE A 43 18.74 -12.23 -1.29
N ASP A 44 18.14 -11.04 -1.38
CA ASP A 44 18.34 -10.12 -2.50
C ASP A 44 18.31 -8.66 -2.02
N THR A 45 19.49 -8.06 -1.98
CA THR A 45 19.66 -6.66 -1.53
C THR A 45 18.98 -5.64 -2.47
N SER A 46 18.76 -5.98 -3.75
CA SER A 46 18.05 -5.11 -4.69
C SER A 46 16.57 -5.04 -4.34
N VAL A 47 15.95 -6.20 -4.06
CA VAL A 47 14.56 -6.30 -3.59
C VAL A 47 14.40 -5.63 -2.24
N SER A 48 15.31 -5.89 -1.30
CA SER A 48 15.30 -5.26 0.02
C SER A 48 15.29 -3.73 -0.08
N ARG A 49 16.16 -3.15 -0.94
CA ARG A 49 16.20 -1.71 -1.19
C ARG A 49 14.92 -1.18 -1.85
N LEU A 50 14.35 -1.92 -2.79
CA LEU A 50 13.08 -1.55 -3.42
C LEU A 50 11.97 -1.46 -2.36
N MET A 51 11.82 -2.48 -1.51
CA MET A 51 10.81 -2.50 -0.45
C MET A 51 11.04 -1.37 0.57
N ALA A 52 12.29 -1.11 0.95
CA ALA A 52 12.62 0.02 1.81
C ALA A 52 12.23 1.37 1.18
N SER A 53 12.50 1.55 -0.11
CA SER A 53 12.10 2.75 -0.85
C SER A 53 10.58 2.91 -0.92
N LEU A 54 9.82 1.83 -1.09
CA LEU A 54 8.36 1.88 -1.05
C LEU A 54 7.83 2.22 0.35
N GLY A 55 8.48 1.72 1.40
CA GLY A 55 8.21 2.13 2.78
C GLY A 55 8.37 3.65 2.98
N ILE A 56 9.44 4.25 2.45
CA ILE A 56 9.63 5.71 2.49
C ILE A 56 8.49 6.44 1.76
N GLN A 57 8.01 5.91 0.63
CA GLN A 57 6.85 6.51 -0.07
C GLN A 57 5.58 6.45 0.78
N CYS A 58 5.35 5.39 1.58
CA CYS A 58 4.25 5.35 2.54
C CYS A 58 4.36 6.47 3.58
N GLU A 59 5.56 6.70 4.13
CA GLU A 59 5.78 7.80 5.09
C GLU A 59 5.42 9.16 4.49
N MET A 60 5.88 9.42 3.26
CA MET A 60 5.54 10.66 2.55
C MET A 60 4.02 10.82 2.35
N ARG A 61 3.29 9.74 2.08
CA ARG A 61 1.83 9.75 1.95
C ARG A 61 1.13 10.02 3.28
N ILE A 62 1.60 9.40 4.36
CA ILE A 62 1.11 9.66 5.73
C ILE A 62 1.30 11.14 6.07
N GLU A 63 2.45 11.73 5.79
CA GLU A 63 2.71 13.14 6.05
C GLU A 63 1.77 14.07 5.26
N VAL A 64 1.47 13.72 4.00
CA VAL A 64 0.49 14.45 3.17
C VAL A 64 -0.89 14.38 3.80
N LEU A 65 -1.34 13.20 4.22
CA LEU A 65 -2.64 13.02 4.89
C LEU A 65 -2.73 13.83 6.19
N GLN A 66 -1.70 13.76 7.03
CA GLN A 66 -1.63 14.52 8.27
C GLN A 66 -1.58 16.04 8.03
N ARG A 67 -0.95 16.50 6.94
CA ARG A 67 -0.97 17.91 6.56
C ARG A 67 -2.37 18.37 6.18
N VAL A 68 -3.11 17.56 5.42
CA VAL A 68 -4.51 17.83 5.04
C VAL A 68 -5.40 17.88 6.29
N PHE A 69 -5.23 16.93 7.21
CA PHE A 69 -5.87 16.94 8.53
C PHE A 69 -5.71 18.28 9.25
N ARG A 70 -4.45 18.74 9.40
CA ARG A 70 -4.13 20.01 10.05
C ARG A 70 -4.73 21.22 9.33
N GLN A 71 -4.70 21.23 7.99
CA GLN A 71 -5.27 22.32 7.18
C GLN A 71 -6.79 22.43 7.32
N LEU A 72 -7.47 21.32 7.62
CA LEU A 72 -8.92 21.26 7.81
C LEU A 72 -9.34 21.50 9.28
N GLY A 73 -8.40 21.80 10.17
CA GLY A 73 -8.67 22.07 11.59
C GLY A 73 -9.09 20.85 12.41
N LEU A 74 -8.93 19.65 11.85
CA LEU A 74 -9.20 18.38 12.51
C LEU A 74 -7.99 18.06 13.39
N THR A 75 -8.07 18.41 14.68
CA THR A 75 -6.87 18.48 15.55
C THR A 75 -6.60 17.20 16.32
N ASP A 76 -7.51 16.22 16.34
CA ASP A 76 -7.33 14.97 17.09
C ASP A 76 -7.67 13.76 16.23
N LEU A 77 -6.69 13.29 15.46
CA LEU A 77 -6.68 11.88 15.08
C LEU A 77 -6.54 11.09 16.39
N PRO A 78 -7.47 10.19 16.74
CA PRO A 78 -7.22 9.27 17.83
C PRO A 78 -5.92 8.56 17.50
N THR A 79 -4.93 8.70 18.37
CA THR A 79 -3.71 7.90 18.35
C THR A 79 -4.12 6.49 18.76
N SER A 80 -4.87 5.82 17.88
CA SER A 80 -4.99 4.37 17.92
C SER A 80 -3.62 3.86 17.55
N SER A 81 -2.76 3.78 18.55
CA SER A 81 -1.65 2.84 18.57
C SER A 81 -2.27 1.45 18.65
N GLU A 82 -3.00 1.03 17.62
CA GLU A 82 -3.19 -0.37 17.35
C GLU A 82 -1.78 -0.91 17.20
N LYS A 83 -1.33 -1.59 18.26
CA LYS A 83 -0.15 -2.44 18.19
C LYS A 83 -0.47 -3.43 17.09
N THR A 84 -0.02 -3.14 15.88
CA THR A 84 0.13 -4.16 14.85
C THR A 84 0.92 -5.26 15.53
N GLU A 85 0.29 -6.41 15.77
CA GLU A 85 1.00 -7.59 16.27
C GLU A 85 2.25 -7.71 15.41
N ALA A 86 3.42 -7.65 16.05
CA ALA A 86 4.68 -7.71 15.34
C ALA A 86 4.70 -9.06 14.62
N ALA A 87 4.35 -9.04 13.33
CA ALA A 87 4.41 -10.20 12.49
C ALA A 87 5.82 -10.75 12.62
N GLN A 88 5.93 -12.03 12.99
CA GLN A 88 7.24 -12.58 13.28
C GLN A 88 8.15 -12.38 12.05
N PRO A 89 9.38 -11.90 12.24
CA PRO A 89 10.30 -11.73 11.13
C PRO A 89 10.54 -13.10 10.49
N TYR A 90 10.23 -13.21 9.21
CA TYR A 90 10.56 -14.36 8.40
C TYR A 90 11.58 -13.94 7.35
N PHE A 91 12.51 -14.83 7.00
CA PHE A 91 13.51 -14.60 5.97
C PHE A 91 13.18 -15.40 4.72
N ILE A 92 13.52 -14.83 3.56
CA ILE A 92 13.39 -15.52 2.30
C ILE A 92 14.55 -16.52 2.16
N CYS A 93 14.21 -17.79 1.99
CA CYS A 93 15.18 -18.89 1.96
C CYS A 93 15.28 -19.59 0.59
N SER A 94 14.35 -19.35 -0.33
CA SER A 94 14.39 -19.92 -1.68
C SER A 94 13.87 -18.95 -2.74
N PRO A 95 14.25 -19.13 -4.02
CA PRO A 95 13.71 -18.35 -5.12
C PRO A 95 12.19 -18.50 -5.31
N GLU A 96 11.61 -19.68 -5.06
CA GLU A 96 10.14 -19.82 -5.16
C GLU A 96 9.44 -18.96 -4.12
N MET A 97 9.92 -18.99 -2.87
CA MET A 97 9.40 -18.14 -1.79
C MET A 97 9.56 -16.65 -2.12
N ALA A 98 10.68 -16.25 -2.72
CA ALA A 98 10.92 -14.88 -3.16
C ALA A 98 9.86 -14.44 -4.19
N ASN A 99 9.60 -15.28 -5.19
CA ASN A 99 8.62 -15.01 -6.24
C ASN A 99 7.19 -14.95 -5.69
N ASP A 100 6.80 -15.88 -4.82
CA ASP A 100 5.47 -15.89 -4.21
C ASP A 100 5.24 -14.63 -3.35
N VAL A 101 6.24 -14.25 -2.55
CA VAL A 101 6.15 -13.04 -1.71
C VAL A 101 6.10 -11.77 -2.57
N LEU A 102 6.85 -11.70 -3.68
CA LEU A 102 6.79 -10.58 -4.61
C LEU A 102 5.44 -10.51 -5.35
N ALA A 103 4.91 -11.64 -5.79
CA ALA A 103 3.58 -11.71 -6.42
C ALA A 103 2.47 -11.26 -5.45
N GLN A 104 2.57 -11.67 -4.18
CA GLN A 104 1.68 -11.18 -3.13
C GLN A 104 1.83 -9.68 -2.92
N ALA A 105 3.07 -9.16 -2.89
CA ALA A 105 3.31 -7.73 -2.72
C ALA A 105 2.74 -6.87 -3.85
N ILE A 106 2.71 -7.39 -5.09
CA ILE A 106 2.03 -6.75 -6.24
C ILE A 106 0.51 -6.75 -6.04
N THR A 107 -0.05 -7.89 -5.64
CA THR A 107 -1.49 -8.03 -5.37
C THR A 107 -1.94 -7.06 -4.26
N ASP A 108 -1.14 -6.93 -3.19
CA ASP A 108 -1.39 -5.99 -2.09
C ASP A 108 -1.31 -4.53 -2.57
N ALA A 109 -0.34 -4.21 -3.45
CA ALA A 109 -0.21 -2.88 -4.02
C ALA A 109 -1.41 -2.54 -4.93
N GLU A 110 -1.91 -3.50 -5.71
CA GLU A 110 -3.13 -3.34 -6.52
C GLU A 110 -4.34 -3.08 -5.62
N TYR A 111 -4.48 -3.88 -4.55
CA TYR A 111 -5.52 -3.69 -3.56
C TYR A 111 -5.45 -2.29 -2.93
N SER A 112 -4.26 -1.84 -2.53
CA SER A 112 -4.06 -0.52 -1.95
C SER A 112 -4.38 0.62 -2.92
N LEU A 113 -4.06 0.47 -4.20
CA LEU A 113 -4.45 1.41 -5.25
C LEU A 113 -5.98 1.49 -5.38
N ARG A 114 -6.64 0.33 -5.49
CA ARG A 114 -8.11 0.26 -5.55
C ARG A 114 -8.75 0.85 -4.31
N PHE A 115 -8.23 0.58 -3.13
CA PHE A 115 -8.70 1.16 -1.87
C PHE A 115 -8.72 2.70 -1.95
N HIS A 116 -7.64 3.34 -2.39
CA HIS A 116 -7.59 4.80 -2.51
C HIS A 116 -8.50 5.36 -3.60
N GLN A 117 -8.68 4.63 -4.71
CA GLN A 117 -9.66 5.00 -5.74
C GLN A 117 -11.08 5.00 -5.18
N HIS A 118 -11.46 3.94 -4.47
CA HIS A 118 -12.77 3.83 -3.81
C HIS A 118 -12.94 4.89 -2.72
N LEU A 119 -11.89 5.20 -1.96
CA LEU A 119 -11.92 6.25 -0.95
C LEU A 119 -12.18 7.63 -1.59
N ARG A 120 -11.57 7.92 -2.73
CA ARG A 120 -11.84 9.16 -3.49
C ARG A 120 -13.27 9.20 -4.02
N GLU A 121 -13.79 8.10 -4.52
CA GLU A 121 -15.16 8.01 -5.05
C GLU A 121 -16.22 8.11 -3.95
N ALA A 122 -15.92 7.61 -2.75
CA ALA A 122 -16.79 7.72 -1.57
C ALA A 122 -16.74 9.13 -0.94
N SER A 123 -15.65 9.87 -1.13
CA SER A 123 -15.53 11.24 -0.65
C SER A 123 -16.46 12.18 -1.40
N ILE A 124 -17.36 12.85 -0.68
CA ILE A 124 -18.19 13.94 -1.20
C ILE A 124 -17.52 15.31 -1.02
N ILE A 125 -16.28 15.36 -0.56
CA ILE A 125 -15.59 16.58 -0.13
C ILE A 125 -14.53 16.97 -1.16
N PRO A 126 -14.77 18.00 -1.99
CA PRO A 126 -13.85 18.39 -3.06
C PRO A 126 -12.47 18.82 -2.55
N ALA A 127 -12.39 19.32 -1.32
CA ALA A 127 -11.12 19.72 -0.70
C ALA A 127 -10.12 18.56 -0.55
N LEU A 128 -10.60 17.30 -0.51
CA LEU A 128 -9.73 16.11 -0.44
C LEU A 128 -9.25 15.63 -1.80
N TYR A 129 -9.91 16.03 -2.89
CA TYR A 129 -9.64 15.47 -4.21
C TYR A 129 -8.20 15.68 -4.68
N PRO A 130 -7.57 16.85 -4.46
CA PRO A 130 -6.17 17.03 -4.85
C PRO A 130 -5.23 16.04 -4.13
N ALA A 131 -5.36 15.90 -2.80
CA ALA A 131 -4.51 15.02 -2.01
C ALA A 131 -4.71 13.55 -2.37
N LEU A 132 -5.96 13.09 -2.43
CA LEU A 132 -6.28 11.71 -2.81
C LEU A 132 -5.84 11.40 -4.26
N SER A 133 -5.95 12.36 -5.17
CA SER A 133 -5.50 12.15 -6.56
C SER A 133 -3.99 12.03 -6.68
N VAL A 134 -3.24 12.78 -5.87
CA VAL A 134 -1.77 12.63 -5.79
C VAL A 134 -1.41 11.25 -5.24
N ILE A 135 -2.06 10.82 -4.15
CA ILE A 135 -1.83 9.50 -3.55
C ILE A 135 -2.15 8.38 -4.55
N ILE A 136 -3.27 8.44 -5.26
CA ILE A 136 -3.63 7.46 -6.29
C ILE A 136 -2.57 7.39 -7.39
N LYS A 137 -2.05 8.53 -7.86
CA LYS A 137 -0.97 8.55 -8.86
C LYS A 137 0.32 7.90 -8.34
N GLN A 138 0.66 8.14 -7.08
CA GLN A 138 1.83 7.52 -6.44
C GLN A 138 1.62 6.01 -6.28
N LYS A 139 0.44 5.55 -5.86
CA LYS A 139 0.09 4.13 -5.75
C LYS A 139 0.08 3.42 -7.11
N GLN A 140 -0.34 4.10 -8.16
CA GLN A 140 -0.23 3.58 -9.53
C GLN A 140 1.23 3.38 -9.93
N ALA A 141 2.10 4.36 -9.65
CA ALA A 141 3.52 4.26 -9.94
C ALA A 141 4.18 3.12 -9.14
N GLU A 142 3.83 2.96 -7.85
CA GLU A 142 4.26 1.86 -7.00
C GLU A 142 3.91 0.50 -7.59
N HIS A 143 2.66 0.31 -8.01
CA HIS A 143 2.21 -0.93 -8.67
C HIS A 143 3.01 -1.20 -9.95
N THR A 144 3.12 -0.21 -10.84
CA THR A 144 3.86 -0.34 -12.09
C THR A 144 5.35 -0.67 -11.88
N VAL A 145 5.98 -0.09 -10.85
CA VAL A 145 7.37 -0.39 -10.50
C VAL A 145 7.51 -1.84 -10.05
N LEU A 146 6.60 -2.33 -9.19
CA LEU A 146 6.63 -3.72 -8.71
C LEU A 146 6.39 -4.73 -9.85
N GLU A 147 5.41 -4.49 -10.72
CA GLU A 147 5.15 -5.33 -11.90
C GLU A 147 6.34 -5.35 -12.86
N GLY A 148 6.91 -4.17 -13.16
CA GLY A 148 8.07 -4.04 -14.03
C GLY A 148 9.29 -4.77 -13.46
N PHE A 149 9.46 -4.70 -12.14
CA PHE A 149 10.53 -5.40 -11.44
C PHE A 149 10.36 -6.94 -11.52
N MET A 150 9.17 -7.48 -11.23
CA MET A 150 8.90 -8.91 -11.32
C MET A 150 9.05 -9.45 -12.76
N THR A 151 8.63 -8.67 -13.74
CA THR A 151 8.82 -9.00 -15.17
C THR A 151 10.31 -9.08 -15.52
N SER A 152 11.13 -8.15 -14.99
CA SER A 152 12.58 -8.15 -15.21
C SER A 152 13.27 -9.37 -14.60
N LEU A 153 12.87 -9.77 -13.38
CA LEU A 153 13.38 -10.99 -12.72
C LEU A 153 13.04 -12.25 -13.50
N SER A 154 11.79 -12.37 -13.95
CA SER A 154 11.32 -13.52 -14.74
C SER A 154 12.10 -13.65 -16.06
N CYS A 155 12.45 -12.53 -16.69
CA CYS A 155 13.27 -12.51 -17.90
C CYS A 155 14.72 -12.96 -17.63
N LEU A 156 15.31 -12.54 -16.50
CA LEU A 156 16.66 -12.92 -16.10
C LEU A 156 16.77 -14.42 -15.75
N ASP A 157 15.77 -15.00 -15.10
CA ASP A 157 15.78 -16.44 -14.77
C ASP A 157 15.67 -17.32 -16.03
N LEU A 158 14.90 -16.90 -17.04
CA LEU A 158 14.83 -17.58 -18.34
C LEU A 158 16.18 -17.58 -19.08
N THR A 159 16.96 -16.50 -18.96
CA THR A 159 18.30 -16.44 -19.57
C THR A 159 19.34 -17.31 -18.87
N LYS A 160 19.20 -17.53 -17.56
CA LYS A 160 20.10 -18.40 -16.78
C LYS A 160 19.84 -19.89 -16.99
N GLN A 161 18.60 -20.29 -17.32
CA GLN A 161 18.26 -21.68 -17.63
C GLN A 161 18.62 -22.10 -19.06
N ALA A 162 18.92 -21.15 -19.95
CA ALA A 162 19.27 -21.39 -21.35
C ALA A 162 20.80 -21.44 -21.61
N SER A 163 21.63 -21.36 -20.57
CA SER A 163 23.10 -21.48 -20.61
C SER A 163 23.56 -22.74 -19.89
#